data_AF-A0A7W7I0T3-F1
#
_entry.id   AF-A0A7W7I0T3-F1
#
_cell.length_a   1.000
_cell.length_b   1.000
_cell.length_c   1.000
_cell.angle_alpha   90.00
_cell.angle_beta   90.00
_cell.angle_gamma   90.00
#
_symmetry.space_group_name_H-M   'P 1'
#
loop_
_entity.id
_entity.type
_entity.pdbx_description
1 polymer ?
#
loop_
_entity_poly.entity_id
_entity_poly.type
_entity_poly.pdbx_seq_one_letter_code
_entity_poly.pdbx_strand_id
1 'polypeptide(L)'
;MTIRALLTVLLGVAAGLGAVAAPAVASPPPPRQLGAPDLGGYCRSLGYADAIALGRSAYDWHCRAGDRYGDLTLDAACRWTYGTPQAVDRIADFWRSGSVQCWRVRDDVIAPDLDRYCRTTGADGAVLVGADAYSWRCVTGGDEPAYVSVDMPAACRESTYGYATIDRFVDFLDPYSWQCRV
;
A
#
# COMPACT_ATOMS: atom_id res chain seq x y z
N MET A 1 -38.43 -80.29 -17.97
CA MET A 1 -38.61 -80.21 -16.49
C MET A 1 -37.38 -79.51 -15.94
N THR A 2 -37.43 -78.18 -15.72
CA THR A 2 -37.65 -77.51 -14.40
C THR A 2 -36.48 -77.78 -13.44
N ILE A 3 -35.70 -76.84 -12.88
CA ILE A 3 -35.96 -75.48 -12.35
C ILE A 3 -34.63 -74.73 -12.14
N ARG A 4 -34.70 -73.39 -12.19
CA ARG A 4 -33.68 -72.36 -11.92
C ARG A 4 -33.24 -72.26 -10.45
N ALA A 5 -31.99 -71.85 -10.20
CA ALA A 5 -31.58 -71.09 -9.00
C ALA A 5 -30.39 -70.16 -9.39
N LEU A 6 -30.64 -68.88 -9.68
CA LEU A 6 -30.46 -67.70 -8.80
C LEU A 6 -28.98 -67.41 -8.45
N LEU A 7 -28.36 -66.58 -9.29
CA LEU A 7 -27.09 -65.87 -9.04
C LEU A 7 -27.40 -64.51 -8.43
N THR A 8 -27.02 -64.31 -7.17
CA THR A 8 -27.13 -63.03 -6.46
C THR A 8 -25.95 -62.15 -6.84
N VAL A 9 -26.18 -61.11 -7.65
CA VAL A 9 -25.19 -60.06 -7.93
C VAL A 9 -25.22 -59.04 -6.80
N LEU A 10 -24.16 -58.99 -5.99
CA LEU A 10 -23.95 -57.94 -5.00
C LEU A 10 -23.45 -56.68 -5.72
N LEU A 11 -24.34 -55.68 -5.82
CA LEU A 11 -24.00 -54.30 -6.19
C LEU A 11 -23.15 -53.68 -5.07
N GLY A 12 -21.85 -53.52 -5.33
CA GLY A 12 -20.97 -52.70 -4.51
C GLY A 12 -21.29 -51.22 -4.73
N VAL A 13 -21.91 -50.59 -3.73
CA VAL A 13 -22.08 -49.13 -3.68
C VAL A 13 -20.72 -48.51 -3.37
N ALA A 14 -20.06 -47.94 -4.39
CA ALA A 14 -18.90 -47.11 -4.20
C ALA A 14 -19.35 -45.80 -3.53
N ALA A 15 -18.99 -45.62 -2.25
CA ALA A 15 -19.19 -44.38 -1.52
C ALA A 15 -18.34 -43.28 -2.17
N GLY A 16 -18.98 -42.42 -2.96
CA GLY A 16 -18.38 -41.19 -3.46
C GLY A 16 -18.12 -40.25 -2.29
N LEU A 17 -16.88 -40.15 -1.85
CA LEU A 17 -16.41 -39.06 -0.99
C LEU A 17 -16.46 -37.78 -1.82
N GLY A 18 -17.55 -37.01 -1.65
CA GLY A 18 -17.66 -35.67 -2.18
C GLY A 18 -16.58 -34.78 -1.57
N ALA A 19 -15.56 -34.45 -2.34
CA ALA A 19 -14.65 -33.36 -2.00
C ALA A 19 -15.48 -32.07 -1.96
N VAL A 20 -15.73 -31.55 -0.76
CA VAL A 20 -16.29 -30.22 -0.58
C VAL A 20 -15.25 -29.24 -1.10
N ALA A 21 -15.46 -28.74 -2.32
CA ALA A 21 -14.67 -27.64 -2.85
C ALA A 21 -14.89 -26.45 -1.92
N ALA A 22 -13.86 -26.08 -1.16
CA ALA A 22 -13.88 -24.84 -0.41
C ALA A 22 -14.14 -23.68 -1.40
N PRO A 23 -14.98 -22.70 -1.05
CA PRO A 23 -15.17 -21.54 -1.90
C PRO A 23 -13.81 -20.90 -2.16
N ALA A 24 -13.47 -20.68 -3.43
CA ALA A 24 -12.32 -19.89 -3.79
C ALA A 24 -12.52 -18.49 -3.19
N VAL A 25 -11.72 -18.16 -2.17
CA VAL A 25 -11.72 -16.82 -1.59
C VAL A 25 -11.20 -15.90 -2.68
N ALA A 26 -12.07 -15.06 -3.25
CA ALA A 26 -11.65 -14.09 -4.25
C ALA A 26 -10.56 -13.21 -3.64
N SER A 27 -9.47 -13.01 -4.39
CA SER A 27 -8.44 -12.07 -3.97
C SER A 27 -9.10 -10.70 -3.70
N PRO A 28 -8.78 -10.06 -2.57
CA PRO A 28 -9.26 -8.72 -2.25
C PRO A 28 -8.96 -7.74 -3.39
N PRO A 29 -9.82 -6.74 -3.63
CA PRO A 29 -9.56 -5.75 -4.67
C PRO A 29 -8.29 -4.96 -4.33
N PRO A 30 -7.42 -4.69 -5.31
CA PRO A 30 -6.20 -3.94 -5.07
C PRO A 30 -6.51 -2.48 -4.68
N PRO A 31 -5.54 -1.77 -4.09
CA PRO A 31 -5.70 -0.36 -3.81
C PRO A 31 -6.11 0.44 -5.05
N ARG A 32 -6.98 1.43 -4.84
CA ARG A 32 -7.56 2.23 -5.93
C ARG A 32 -7.32 3.71 -5.71
N GLN A 33 -6.75 4.38 -6.71
CA GLN A 33 -6.59 5.84 -6.68
C GLN A 33 -7.97 6.51 -6.70
N LEU A 34 -8.18 7.44 -5.78
CA LEU A 34 -9.42 8.20 -5.64
C LEU A 34 -9.31 9.60 -6.27
N GLY A 35 -8.09 10.15 -6.33
CA GLY A 35 -7.80 11.49 -6.85
C GLY A 35 -7.21 12.40 -5.77
N ALA A 36 -7.10 13.71 -6.04
CA ALA A 36 -6.59 14.67 -5.08
C ALA A 36 -7.61 14.94 -3.95
N PRO A 37 -7.17 15.16 -2.69
CA PRO A 37 -8.06 15.58 -1.62
C PRO A 37 -8.59 17.00 -1.84
N ASP A 38 -9.84 17.26 -1.42
CA ASP A 38 -10.38 18.61 -1.32
C ASP A 38 -9.93 19.26 0.00
N LEU A 39 -8.69 19.76 0.01
CA LEU A 39 -8.07 20.37 1.19
C LEU A 39 -8.83 21.62 1.65
N GLY A 40 -9.31 22.44 0.70
CA GLY A 40 -10.07 23.64 1.01
C GLY A 40 -11.42 23.32 1.64
N GLY A 41 -12.15 22.35 1.08
CA GLY A 41 -13.39 21.84 1.66
C GLY A 41 -13.19 21.26 3.05
N TYR A 42 -12.13 20.46 3.23
CA TYR A 42 -11.77 19.90 4.53
C TYR A 42 -11.53 21.01 5.56
N CYS A 43 -10.70 22.00 5.25
CA CYS A 43 -10.45 23.12 6.15
C CYS A 43 -11.71 23.93 6.48
N ARG A 44 -12.59 24.17 5.50
CA ARG A 44 -13.88 24.82 5.73
C ARG A 44 -14.78 24.02 6.68
N SER A 45 -14.76 22.68 6.58
CA SER A 45 -15.50 21.81 7.51
C SER A 45 -15.02 21.93 8.96
N LEU A 46 -13.77 22.34 9.16
CA LEU A 46 -13.16 22.60 10.47
C LEU A 46 -13.33 24.05 10.95
N GLY A 47 -14.03 24.91 10.19
CA GLY A 47 -14.25 26.32 10.53
C GLY A 47 -13.16 27.29 10.07
N TYR A 48 -12.23 26.84 9.21
CA TYR A 48 -11.24 27.70 8.57
C TYR A 48 -11.77 28.28 7.24
N ALA A 49 -11.08 29.26 6.67
CA ALA A 49 -11.47 29.86 5.40
C ALA A 49 -11.06 28.98 4.20
N ASP A 50 -9.82 28.49 4.20
CA ASP A 50 -9.29 27.63 3.14
C ASP A 50 -8.03 26.88 3.58
N ALA A 51 -7.50 26.03 2.70
CA ALA A 51 -6.15 25.43 2.83
C ALA A 51 -5.09 26.31 2.15
N ILE A 52 -3.89 26.36 2.72
CA ILE A 52 -2.73 27.05 2.16
C ILE A 52 -1.46 26.22 2.35
N ALA A 53 -0.60 26.19 1.33
CA ALA A 53 0.74 25.66 1.45
C ALA A 53 1.69 26.78 1.92
N LEU A 54 2.32 26.62 3.09
CA LEU A 54 3.27 27.60 3.63
C LEU A 54 4.72 27.31 3.25
N GLY A 55 4.98 26.17 2.62
CA GLY A 55 6.29 25.78 2.15
C GLY A 55 6.21 24.95 0.87
N ARG A 56 7.25 24.18 0.62
CA ARG A 56 7.44 23.41 -0.62
C ARG A 56 7.21 21.92 -0.42
N SER A 57 7.22 21.44 0.81
CA SER A 57 7.02 20.04 1.11
C SER A 57 5.56 19.64 0.93
N ALA A 58 5.33 18.37 0.66
CA ALA A 58 4.01 17.75 0.63
C ALA A 58 3.26 17.86 1.96
N TYR A 59 3.95 18.06 3.08
CA TYR A 59 3.35 18.23 4.41
C TYR A 59 3.19 19.68 4.86
N ASP A 60 3.59 20.67 4.05
CA ASP A 60 3.50 22.10 4.42
C ASP A 60 2.09 22.69 4.21
N TRP A 61 1.06 21.85 4.12
CA TRP A 61 -0.32 22.26 4.02
C TRP A 61 -0.89 22.59 5.39
N HIS A 62 -1.60 23.71 5.48
CA HIS A 62 -2.25 24.19 6.70
C HIS A 62 -3.64 24.72 6.40
N CYS A 63 -4.54 24.65 7.38
CA CYS A 63 -5.79 25.38 7.31
C CYS A 63 -5.59 26.83 7.77
N ARG A 64 -6.18 27.81 7.07
CA ARG A 64 -6.01 29.24 7.35
C ARG A 64 -7.31 29.93 7.73
N ALA A 65 -7.28 30.75 8.77
CA ALA A 65 -8.36 31.67 9.15
C ALA A 65 -7.76 33.03 9.55
N GLY A 66 -7.78 34.01 8.63
CA GLY A 66 -7.04 35.26 8.83
C GLY A 66 -5.54 34.99 8.93
N ASP A 67 -4.92 35.39 10.05
CA ASP A 67 -3.49 35.14 10.35
C ASP A 67 -3.27 33.90 11.22
N ARG A 68 -4.34 33.15 11.54
CA ARG A 68 -4.24 31.88 12.24
C ARG A 68 -4.06 30.73 11.26
N TYR A 69 -3.14 29.83 11.60
CA TYR A 69 -2.94 28.55 10.93
C TYR A 69 -3.34 27.40 11.86
N GLY A 70 -3.93 26.36 11.29
CA GLY A 70 -4.25 25.10 11.96
C GLY A 70 -3.65 23.93 11.22
N ASP A 71 -3.47 22.83 11.96
CA ASP A 71 -2.93 21.59 11.42
C ASP A 71 -3.86 20.99 10.36
N LEU A 72 -3.25 20.45 9.31
CA LEU A 72 -3.92 19.69 8.28
C LEU A 72 -3.18 18.37 8.11
N THR A 73 -3.85 17.27 8.43
CA THR A 73 -3.32 15.93 8.16
C THR A 73 -3.92 15.40 6.86
N LEU A 74 -3.06 14.98 5.94
CA LEU A 74 -3.49 14.57 4.59
C LEU A 74 -4.36 13.31 4.62
N ASP A 75 -4.11 12.39 5.54
CA ASP A 75 -4.92 11.19 5.72
C ASP A 75 -6.35 11.53 6.14
N ALA A 76 -6.53 12.45 7.09
CA ALA A 76 -7.84 12.89 7.54
C ALA A 76 -8.58 13.65 6.43
N ALA A 77 -7.87 14.49 5.67
CA ALA A 77 -8.45 15.17 4.51
C ALA A 77 -8.93 14.15 3.46
N CYS A 78 -8.15 13.12 3.16
CA CYS A 78 -8.57 12.05 2.24
C CYS A 78 -9.81 11.30 2.74
N ARG A 79 -9.86 10.93 4.03
CA ARG A 79 -11.04 10.27 4.63
C ARG A 79 -12.29 11.15 4.56
N TRP A 80 -12.12 12.44 4.80
CA TRP A 80 -13.21 13.42 4.71
C TRP A 80 -13.69 13.60 3.27
N THR A 81 -12.80 13.84 2.32
CA THR A 81 -13.13 14.08 0.90
C THR A 81 -13.92 12.93 0.29
N TYR A 82 -13.55 11.69 0.62
CA TYR A 82 -14.14 10.49 0.01
C TYR A 82 -15.12 9.74 0.92
N GLY A 83 -15.38 10.26 2.13
CA GLY A 83 -16.35 9.68 3.07
C GLY A 83 -16.05 8.23 3.46
N THR A 84 -14.78 7.85 3.55
CA THR A 84 -14.39 6.46 3.85
C THR A 84 -13.12 6.40 4.72
N PRO A 85 -13.10 5.58 5.80
CA PRO A 85 -11.91 5.44 6.65
C PRO A 85 -10.73 4.79 5.94
N GLN A 86 -11.01 4.07 4.85
CA GLN A 86 -10.06 3.37 3.98
C GLN A 86 -9.29 4.31 3.04
N ALA A 87 -9.60 5.61 3.02
CA ALA A 87 -8.84 6.56 2.24
C ALA A 87 -7.58 6.97 2.99
N VAL A 88 -6.42 6.85 2.33
CA VAL A 88 -5.12 7.31 2.83
C VAL A 88 -4.46 8.21 1.78
N ASP A 89 -3.62 9.13 2.23
CA ASP A 89 -2.77 9.92 1.37
C ASP A 89 -1.60 9.11 0.80
N ARG A 90 -1.13 9.49 -0.38
CA ARG A 90 0.13 9.07 -0.98
C ARG A 90 0.75 10.29 -1.63
N ILE A 91 2.01 10.55 -1.32
CA ILE A 91 2.79 11.66 -1.87
C ILE A 91 3.70 11.08 -2.96
N ALA A 92 3.56 11.57 -4.19
CA ALA A 92 4.42 11.14 -5.30
C ALA A 92 5.80 11.80 -5.27
N ASP A 93 5.89 13.03 -4.74
CA ASP A 93 7.14 13.80 -4.62
C ASP A 93 7.05 14.67 -3.37
N PHE A 94 7.90 14.38 -2.37
CA PHE A 94 7.96 15.12 -1.11
C PHE A 94 8.18 16.62 -1.31
N TRP A 95 8.90 17.04 -2.36
CA TRP A 95 9.24 18.45 -2.61
C TRP A 95 8.21 19.19 -3.46
N ARG A 96 7.04 18.56 -3.70
CA ARG A 96 5.91 19.16 -4.41
C ARG A 96 4.67 19.07 -3.54
N SER A 97 4.29 20.19 -2.94
CA SER A 97 3.08 20.32 -2.12
C SER A 97 1.81 19.77 -2.80
N GLY A 98 1.67 19.93 -4.12
CA GLY A 98 0.54 19.42 -4.90
C GLY A 98 0.60 17.95 -5.32
N SER A 99 1.60 17.16 -4.88
CA SER A 99 1.77 15.77 -5.33
C SER A 99 0.94 14.74 -4.56
N VAL A 100 0.16 15.19 -3.57
CA VAL A 100 -0.71 14.32 -2.77
C VAL A 100 -1.86 13.76 -3.60
N GLN A 101 -2.09 12.47 -3.48
CA GLN A 101 -3.24 11.75 -4.00
C GLN A 101 -3.84 10.88 -2.90
N CYS A 102 -5.16 10.74 -2.89
CA CYS A 102 -5.85 9.81 -2.03
C CYS A 102 -6.01 8.46 -2.72
N TRP A 103 -5.89 7.41 -1.92
CA TRP A 103 -6.09 6.04 -2.34
C TRP A 103 -6.98 5.31 -1.36
N ARG A 104 -7.85 4.46 -1.89
CA ARG A 104 -8.58 3.49 -1.08
C ARG A 104 -7.73 2.25 -0.89
N VAL A 105 -7.49 1.89 0.36
CA VAL A 105 -6.66 0.77 0.78
C VAL A 105 -7.40 -0.11 1.78
N ARG A 106 -6.80 -1.25 2.13
CA ARG A 106 -7.13 -2.01 3.32
C ARG A 106 -6.37 -1.49 4.53
N ASP A 107 -6.74 -1.99 5.71
CA ASP A 107 -6.09 -1.61 6.97
C ASP A 107 -4.70 -2.26 7.13
N ASP A 108 -4.43 -3.29 6.35
CA ASP A 108 -3.16 -4.03 6.33
C ASP A 108 -2.00 -3.11 5.91
N VAL A 109 -0.96 -3.06 6.74
CA VAL A 109 0.28 -2.30 6.50
C VAL A 109 1.46 -3.24 6.62
N ILE A 110 2.28 -3.29 5.58
CA ILE A 110 3.46 -4.13 5.53
C ILE A 110 4.68 -3.23 5.35
N ALA A 111 5.70 -3.38 6.19
CA ALA A 111 6.98 -2.74 5.95
C ALA A 111 7.66 -3.41 4.74
N PRO A 112 8.23 -2.64 3.78
CA PRO A 112 8.91 -3.25 2.65
C PRO A 112 10.17 -3.99 3.09
N ASP A 113 10.36 -5.21 2.57
CA ASP A 113 11.60 -5.96 2.68
C ASP A 113 12.57 -5.50 1.58
N LEU A 114 13.22 -4.37 1.84
CA LEU A 114 14.12 -3.71 0.89
C LEU A 114 15.35 -4.56 0.56
N ASP A 115 15.86 -5.30 1.55
CA ASP A 115 17.04 -6.14 1.41
C ASP A 115 16.76 -7.33 0.49
N ARG A 116 15.62 -8.02 0.70
CA ARG A 116 15.15 -9.05 -0.22
C ARG A 116 14.91 -8.48 -1.62
N TYR A 117 14.21 -7.35 -1.74
CA TYR A 117 13.96 -6.71 -3.03
C TYR A 117 15.27 -6.46 -3.79
N CYS A 118 16.24 -5.82 -3.15
CA CYS A 118 17.53 -5.50 -3.77
C CYS A 118 18.27 -6.77 -4.23
N ARG A 119 18.27 -7.84 -3.41
CA ARG A 119 18.86 -9.13 -3.81
C ARG A 119 18.15 -9.77 -5.00
N THR A 120 16.82 -9.74 -5.03
CA THR A 120 16.04 -10.24 -6.17
C THR A 120 16.36 -9.48 -7.46
N THR A 121 16.73 -8.20 -7.35
CA THR A 121 17.16 -7.37 -8.50
C THR A 121 18.64 -7.51 -8.87
N GLY A 122 19.39 -8.39 -8.20
CA GLY A 122 20.80 -8.67 -8.51
C GLY A 122 21.82 -7.80 -7.76
N ALA A 123 21.39 -7.06 -6.73
CA ALA A 123 22.28 -6.36 -5.81
C ALA A 123 22.66 -7.24 -4.61
N ASP A 124 23.64 -6.83 -3.81
CA ASP A 124 24.07 -7.60 -2.63
C ASP A 124 23.11 -7.42 -1.44
N GLY A 125 22.42 -6.29 -1.40
CA GLY A 125 21.43 -5.96 -0.38
C GLY A 125 20.97 -4.51 -0.44
N ALA A 126 20.23 -4.11 0.58
CA ALA A 126 19.80 -2.73 0.79
C ALA A 126 20.64 -2.05 1.87
N VAL A 127 20.98 -0.78 1.65
CA VAL A 127 21.67 0.06 2.61
C VAL A 127 21.03 1.44 2.67
N LEU A 128 21.09 2.05 3.84
CA LEU A 128 20.67 3.43 4.06
C LEU A 128 21.92 4.32 3.95
N VAL A 129 21.97 5.22 2.96
CA VAL A 129 23.14 6.11 2.73
C VAL A 129 22.90 7.55 3.17
N GLY A 130 21.85 7.78 3.96
CA GLY A 130 21.40 9.10 4.42
C GLY A 130 20.47 8.96 5.61
N ALA A 131 19.59 9.93 5.83
CA ALA A 131 18.74 10.00 7.03
C ALA A 131 17.25 10.21 6.71
N ASP A 132 16.83 10.09 5.45
CA ASP A 132 15.45 10.32 5.03
C ASP A 132 14.86 9.13 4.27
N ALA A 133 13.55 9.14 4.05
CA ALA A 133 12.81 8.12 3.33
C ALA A 133 13.38 7.84 1.93
N TYR A 134 14.02 8.82 1.27
CA TYR A 134 14.59 8.67 -0.08
C TYR A 134 16.03 8.17 -0.09
N SER A 135 16.63 7.92 1.08
CA SER A 135 18.04 7.56 1.22
C SER A 135 18.34 6.07 1.10
N TRP A 136 17.33 5.21 0.89
CA TRP A 136 17.54 3.78 0.65
C TRP A 136 18.15 3.52 -0.72
N ARG A 137 19.15 2.64 -0.75
CA ARG A 137 19.86 2.22 -1.96
C ARG A 137 20.01 0.71 -1.99
N CYS A 138 19.87 0.13 -3.18
CA CYS A 138 20.45 -1.17 -3.47
C CYS A 138 21.95 -0.97 -3.72
N VAL A 139 22.78 -1.82 -3.09
CA VAL A 139 24.25 -1.76 -3.20
C VAL A 139 24.78 -3.02 -3.88
N THR A 140 25.73 -2.86 -4.79
CA THR A 140 26.43 -3.98 -5.45
C THR A 140 27.93 -3.79 -5.38
N GLY A 141 28.61 -4.70 -4.69
CA GLY A 141 30.00 -5.16 -4.83
C GLY A 141 31.15 -4.18 -4.73
N GLY A 142 32.36 -4.75 -4.61
CA GLY A 142 33.63 -4.15 -5.05
C GLY A 142 34.35 -3.17 -4.12
N ASP A 143 35.56 -2.79 -4.54
CA ASP A 143 36.34 -1.69 -3.93
C ASP A 143 35.66 -0.32 -4.15
N GLU A 144 34.82 -0.22 -5.19
CA GLU A 144 33.99 0.94 -5.50
C GLU A 144 32.51 0.52 -5.63
N PRO A 145 31.71 0.63 -4.54
CA PRO A 145 30.33 0.19 -4.56
C PRO A 145 29.43 1.04 -5.44
N ALA A 146 28.58 0.36 -6.22
CA ALA A 146 27.51 1.00 -6.97
C ALA A 146 26.26 1.13 -6.09
N TYR A 147 25.63 2.31 -6.10
CA TYR A 147 24.40 2.59 -5.35
C TYR A 147 23.28 3.00 -6.31
N VAL A 148 22.15 2.31 -6.24
CA VAL A 148 20.96 2.62 -7.05
C VAL A 148 19.78 2.86 -6.13
N SER A 149 18.97 3.89 -6.41
CA SER A 149 17.74 4.16 -5.65
C SER A 149 16.79 2.96 -5.69
N VAL A 150 16.18 2.66 -4.55
CA VAL A 150 15.13 1.63 -4.49
C VAL A 150 13.87 2.13 -5.20
N ASP A 151 13.33 1.32 -6.12
CA ASP A 151 11.96 1.50 -6.62
C ASP A 151 10.99 0.99 -5.54
N MET A 152 10.54 1.91 -4.68
CA MET A 152 9.66 1.61 -3.55
C MET A 152 8.33 0.95 -3.95
N PRO A 153 7.61 1.41 -5.00
CA PRO A 153 6.46 0.68 -5.53
C PRO A 153 6.79 -0.78 -5.90
N ALA A 154 7.93 -1.04 -6.54
CA ALA A 154 8.35 -2.40 -6.88
C ALA A 154 8.73 -3.22 -5.65
N ALA A 155 9.45 -2.62 -4.69
CA ALA A 155 9.81 -3.27 -3.43
C ALA A 155 8.57 -3.66 -2.62
N CYS A 156 7.55 -2.79 -2.59
CA CYS A 156 6.28 -3.12 -1.94
C CYS A 156 5.54 -4.27 -2.62
N ARG A 157 5.52 -4.30 -3.96
CA ARG A 157 4.94 -5.40 -4.72
C ARG A 157 5.64 -6.72 -4.43
N GLU A 158 6.97 -6.73 -4.36
CA GLU A 158 7.75 -7.92 -4.00
C GLU A 158 7.46 -8.39 -2.57
N SER A 159 7.47 -7.46 -1.60
CA SER A 159 7.25 -7.73 -0.18
C SER A 159 5.85 -8.29 0.13
N THR A 160 4.91 -8.04 -0.76
CA THR A 160 3.50 -8.41 -0.59
C THR A 160 3.03 -9.38 -1.68
N TYR A 161 3.94 -10.05 -2.38
CA TYR A 161 3.61 -11.06 -3.41
C TYR A 161 2.62 -10.55 -4.47
N GLY A 162 2.71 -9.26 -4.82
CA GLY A 162 1.86 -8.62 -5.81
C GLY A 162 0.65 -7.87 -5.27
N TYR A 163 0.35 -7.98 -3.96
CA TYR A 163 -0.86 -7.37 -3.39
C TYR A 163 -0.75 -5.86 -3.18
N ALA A 164 0.41 -5.35 -2.77
CA ALA A 164 0.60 -3.91 -2.57
C ALA A 164 0.83 -3.24 -3.91
N THR A 165 0.03 -2.20 -4.16
CA THR A 165 0.17 -1.32 -5.33
C THR A 165 0.54 0.10 -4.94
N ILE A 166 0.70 0.35 -3.63
CA ILE A 166 1.03 1.67 -3.07
C ILE A 166 2.16 1.53 -2.07
N ASP A 167 3.22 2.28 -2.33
CA ASP A 167 4.22 2.73 -1.37
C ASP A 167 3.83 4.09 -0.78
N ARG A 168 4.11 4.29 0.50
CA ARG A 168 3.92 5.55 1.23
C ARG A 168 4.90 5.62 2.40
N PHE A 169 5.50 6.77 2.68
CA PHE A 169 6.17 7.03 3.96
C PHE A 169 5.30 7.95 4.82
N VAL A 170 5.19 7.68 6.13
CA VAL A 170 4.43 8.56 7.05
C VAL A 170 5.23 9.76 7.55
N ASP A 171 6.55 9.63 7.56
CA ASP A 171 7.47 10.66 7.99
C ASP A 171 8.69 10.65 7.08
N PHE A 172 8.93 11.75 6.38
CA PHE A 172 10.05 11.86 5.46
C PHE A 172 11.41 11.77 6.17
N LEU A 173 11.50 12.25 7.41
CA LEU A 173 12.74 12.25 8.20
C LEU A 173 12.98 10.92 8.93
N ASP A 174 12.02 10.00 8.89
CA ASP A 174 12.20 8.64 9.34
C ASP A 174 12.35 7.70 8.12
N PRO A 175 13.57 7.24 7.81
CA PRO A 175 13.80 6.34 6.69
C PRO A 175 13.08 4.99 6.82
N TYR A 176 12.62 4.62 8.02
CA TYR A 176 11.92 3.36 8.28
C TYR A 176 10.39 3.49 8.22
N SER A 177 9.88 4.69 7.92
CA SER A 177 8.45 4.99 7.96
C SER A 177 7.66 4.52 6.72
N TRP A 178 8.32 3.79 5.82
CA TRP A 178 7.71 3.23 4.62
C TRP A 178 6.63 2.18 4.93
N GLN A 179 5.57 2.23 4.15
CA GLN A 179 4.37 1.44 4.26
C GLN A 179 3.98 0.94 2.87
N CYS A 180 3.88 -0.37 2.73
CA CYS A 180 3.21 -1.01 1.62
C CYS A 180 1.74 -1.18 2.00
N ARG A 181 0.86 -0.49 1.26
CA ARG A 181 -0.59 -0.57 1.43
C ARG A 181 -1.18 -1.53 0.40
N VAL A 182 -2.01 -2.45 0.88
CA VAL A 182 -2.72 -3.48 0.10
C VAL A 182 -4.22 -3.21 0.00
#